data_AF-A0A3M5KHF6-F1
#
_entry.id   AF-A0A3M5KHF6-F1
#
_cell.length_a   1.000
_cell.length_b   1.000
_cell.length_c   1.000
_cell.angle_alpha   90.00
_cell.angle_beta   90.00
_cell.angle_gamma   90.00
#
_symmetry.space_group_name_H-M   'P 1'
#
loop_
_entity.id
_entity.type
_entity.pdbx_description
1 polymer ?
#
loop_
_entity_poly.entity_id
_entity_poly.type
_entity_poly.pdbx_seq_one_letter_code
_entity_poly.pdbx_strand_id
1 'polypeptide(L)'
;MLIVSQADSSTFTSGVSAMRWSAVSLFSILGFLAIAPATQADQDYGILIISRERLEVATSCEIGIYVQDRLAGRLFQEDSVSFNLPPGEVSIRLSTLRGTVVGCEPGMEAPRSTKIQLRSGDILKYRIAADLNGMYLKKADLNY
;
A
#
# COMPACT_ATOMS: atom_id res chain seq x y z
N MET A 1 -25.10 56.69 30.87
CA MET A 1 -24.10 56.87 31.94
C MET A 1 -22.72 56.67 31.31
N LEU A 2 -22.01 57.78 31.09
CA LEU A 2 -20.55 57.97 30.89
C LEU A 2 -19.87 57.10 29.82
N ILE A 3 -19.60 57.56 28.59
CA ILE A 3 -18.66 58.63 28.16
C ILE A 3 -17.26 58.48 28.79
N VAL A 4 -16.31 57.98 28.00
CA VAL A 4 -14.86 58.27 28.08
C VAL A 4 -14.56 58.99 26.76
N SER A 5 -14.56 60.32 26.74
CA SER A 5 -13.50 61.25 27.14
C SER A 5 -12.30 61.25 26.18
N GLN A 6 -12.12 62.46 25.64
CA GLN A 6 -11.19 62.94 24.62
C GLN A 6 -9.72 62.89 25.05
N ALA A 7 -8.84 63.04 24.06
CA ALA A 7 -7.74 64.02 24.00
C ALA A 7 -6.66 63.50 23.04
N ASP A 8 -5.93 64.29 22.28
CA ASP A 8 -6.15 65.61 21.70
C ASP A 8 -5.15 65.73 20.55
N SER A 9 -5.37 66.73 19.72
CA SER A 9 -4.65 67.01 18.47
C SER A 9 -3.23 67.55 18.72
N SER A 10 -2.27 67.24 17.83
CA SER A 10 -1.23 68.23 17.47
C SER A 10 -0.55 67.93 16.13
N THR A 11 -1.06 68.60 15.10
CA THR A 11 -0.36 69.55 14.20
C THR A 11 0.98 69.15 13.55
N PHE A 12 0.89 69.06 12.22
CA PHE A 12 1.89 69.29 11.18
C PHE A 12 3.10 70.17 11.54
N THR A 13 4.30 69.73 11.15
CA THR A 13 5.24 70.60 10.43
C THR A 13 5.92 69.84 9.29
N SER A 14 5.87 70.44 8.10
CA SER A 14 6.51 69.98 6.88
C SER A 14 8.04 70.09 6.99
N GLY A 15 8.72 68.99 6.68
CA GLY A 15 10.14 68.98 6.34
C GLY A 15 10.32 68.11 5.10
N VAL A 16 10.24 68.74 3.92
CA VAL A 16 10.56 68.08 2.65
C VAL A 16 12.06 67.81 2.63
N SER A 17 12.45 66.55 2.77
CA SER A 17 13.75 66.08 2.31
C SER A 17 13.53 64.90 1.40
N ALA A 18 13.69 65.18 0.11
CA ALA A 18 13.65 64.21 -0.96
C ALA A 18 14.75 63.17 -0.73
N MET A 19 14.38 61.91 -0.52
CA MET A 19 15.24 60.81 -0.95
C MET A 19 14.41 59.58 -1.28
N ARG A 20 14.24 59.39 -2.59
CA ARG A 20 14.10 58.12 -3.31
C ARG A 20 14.18 56.87 -2.42
N TRP A 21 13.06 56.17 -2.23
CA TRP A 21 13.10 54.72 -2.03
C TRP A 21 11.83 54.07 -2.56
N SER A 22 11.72 54.04 -3.89
CA SER A 22 10.96 52.99 -4.55
C SER A 22 11.66 51.66 -4.35
N ALA A 23 10.86 50.62 -4.13
CA ALA A 23 11.18 49.21 -4.32
C ALA A 23 12.09 48.54 -3.28
N VAL A 24 11.54 48.23 -2.10
CA VAL A 24 11.90 46.99 -1.40
C VAL A 24 10.61 46.29 -0.98
N SER A 25 9.91 45.67 -1.92
CA SER A 25 8.67 44.92 -1.64
C SER A 25 8.60 43.55 -2.36
N LEU A 26 9.70 43.05 -2.95
CA LEU A 26 9.65 41.85 -3.82
C LEU A 26 10.58 40.70 -3.43
N PHE A 27 11.26 40.73 -2.28
CA PHE A 27 12.25 39.70 -1.90
C PHE A 27 11.84 38.78 -0.74
N SER A 28 10.54 38.55 -0.51
CA SER A 28 10.07 37.62 0.55
C SER A 28 9.52 36.28 0.04
N ILE A 29 9.54 35.97 -1.26
CA ILE A 29 8.84 34.79 -1.81
C ILE A 29 9.78 33.62 -2.17
N LEU A 30 11.10 33.69 -1.87
CA LEU A 30 12.04 32.58 -2.15
C LEU A 30 12.72 32.05 -0.88
N GLY A 31 11.92 31.66 0.12
CA GLY A 31 12.44 31.17 1.41
C GLY A 31 11.92 29.81 1.87
N PHE A 32 11.17 29.08 1.04
CA PHE A 32 10.56 27.80 1.45
C PHE A 32 10.87 26.69 0.45
N LEU A 33 12.15 26.34 0.32
CA LEU A 33 12.53 24.99 -0.11
C LEU A 33 12.31 24.07 1.09
N ALA A 34 11.11 23.50 1.17
CA ALA A 34 10.80 22.45 2.12
C ALA A 34 11.75 21.26 1.86
N ILE A 35 12.64 21.00 2.81
CA ILE A 35 13.37 19.73 2.90
C ILE A 35 12.29 18.69 3.21
N ALA A 36 11.76 18.05 2.18
CA ALA A 36 10.91 16.89 2.37
C ALA A 36 11.78 15.83 3.05
N PRO A 37 11.39 15.29 4.22
CA PRO A 37 12.07 14.13 4.75
C PRO A 37 11.95 13.04 3.68
N ALA A 38 13.08 12.57 3.18
CA ALA A 38 13.12 11.35 2.39
C ALA A 38 12.68 10.22 3.33
N THR A 39 11.40 9.86 3.28
CA THR A 39 10.90 8.66 3.95
C THR A 39 11.51 7.48 3.22
N GLN A 40 12.73 7.09 3.62
CA GLN A 40 13.21 5.75 3.35
C GLN A 40 12.28 4.83 4.13
N ALA A 41 11.31 4.24 3.42
CA ALA A 41 10.50 3.19 3.99
C ALA A 41 11.45 2.01 4.23
N ASP A 42 12.01 1.93 5.44
CA ASP A 42 12.64 0.72 5.92
C ASP A 42 11.58 -0.36 5.77
N GLN A 43 11.79 -1.28 4.82
CA GLN A 43 10.76 -2.22 4.40
C GLN A 43 10.65 -3.29 5.47
N ASP A 44 10.00 -2.99 6.61
CA ASP A 44 9.74 -3.95 7.69
C ASP A 44 8.63 -4.96 7.32
N TYR A 45 8.54 -5.29 6.04
CA TYR A 45 7.63 -6.26 5.45
C TYR A 45 8.32 -6.97 4.29
N GLY A 46 7.87 -8.19 4.02
CA GLY A 46 8.15 -8.88 2.77
C GLY A 46 6.94 -8.84 1.85
N ILE A 47 7.18 -9.03 0.56
CA ILE A 47 6.17 -9.12 -0.48
C ILE A 47 6.03 -10.58 -0.89
N LEU A 48 4.84 -11.15 -0.69
CA LEU A 48 4.48 -12.47 -1.18
C LEU A 48 3.54 -12.33 -2.38
N ILE A 49 4.01 -12.77 -3.54
CA ILE A 49 3.25 -12.81 -4.79
C ILE A 49 2.74 -14.23 -4.99
N ILE A 50 1.43 -14.39 -5.16
CA ILE A 50 0.81 -15.68 -5.50
C ILE A 50 0.13 -15.52 -6.85
N SER A 51 0.51 -16.37 -7.80
CA SER A 51 -0.05 -16.37 -9.16
C SER A 51 -0.71 -17.70 -9.49
N ARG A 52 -1.66 -17.64 -10.42
CA ARG A 52 -2.28 -18.81 -11.01
C ARG A 52 -1.97 -18.83 -12.51
N GLU A 53 -1.49 -19.97 -13.00
CA GLU A 53 -1.12 -20.16 -14.41
C GLU A 53 -2.05 -21.18 -15.11
N ARG A 54 -2.29 -21.04 -16.43
CA ARG A 54 -3.41 -21.72 -17.12
C ARG A 54 -3.32 -23.23 -17.05
N LEU A 55 -2.10 -23.72 -17.18
CA LEU A 55 -1.81 -25.11 -17.44
C LEU A 55 -1.61 -25.93 -16.16
N GLU A 56 -1.54 -25.28 -15.00
CA GLU A 56 -1.22 -25.97 -13.74
C GLU A 56 -2.43 -26.22 -12.85
N VAL A 57 -3.53 -25.49 -13.09
CA VAL A 57 -4.81 -25.68 -12.39
C VAL A 57 -5.97 -25.55 -13.37
N ALA A 58 -6.44 -26.68 -13.88
CA ALA A 58 -7.54 -26.81 -14.84
C ALA A 58 -8.93 -26.67 -14.17
N THR A 59 -9.17 -25.60 -13.41
CA THR A 59 -10.49 -25.29 -12.82
C THR A 59 -11.01 -23.95 -13.32
N SER A 60 -12.31 -23.81 -13.56
CA SER A 60 -12.92 -22.50 -13.82
C SER A 60 -13.23 -21.72 -12.53
N CYS A 61 -13.10 -22.37 -11.37
CA CYS A 61 -13.45 -21.77 -10.08
C CYS A 61 -12.39 -20.77 -9.60
N GLU A 62 -12.86 -19.80 -8.81
CA GLU A 62 -11.99 -18.90 -8.05
C GLU A 62 -11.22 -19.68 -6.99
N ILE A 63 -9.95 -19.30 -6.80
CA ILE A 63 -9.13 -19.83 -5.71
C ILE A 63 -9.00 -18.76 -4.64
N GLY A 64 -9.47 -19.06 -3.44
CA GLY A 64 -9.28 -18.26 -2.24
C GLY A 64 -7.91 -18.53 -1.63
N ILE A 65 -7.20 -17.46 -1.33
CA ILE A 65 -5.94 -17.47 -0.60
C ILE A 65 -6.23 -17.06 0.83
N TYR A 66 -5.97 -17.97 1.76
CA TYR A 66 -6.10 -17.75 3.18
C TYR A 66 -4.71 -17.52 3.77
N VAL A 67 -4.50 -16.36 4.37
CA VAL A 67 -3.30 -16.01 5.13
C VAL A 67 -3.65 -16.11 6.60
N GLN A 68 -2.94 -16.95 7.35
CA GLN A 68 -3.25 -17.22 8.77
C GLN A 68 -4.74 -17.57 8.97
N ASP A 69 -5.25 -18.48 8.13
CA ASP A 69 -6.63 -18.96 8.14
C ASP A 69 -7.71 -17.90 7.88
N ARG A 70 -7.34 -16.69 7.44
CA ARG A 70 -8.28 -15.66 7.00
C ARG A 70 -8.17 -15.43 5.50
N LEU A 71 -9.31 -15.37 4.82
CA LEU A 71 -9.35 -15.06 3.39
C LEU A 71 -8.74 -13.68 3.14
N ALA A 72 -7.61 -13.66 2.44
CA ALA A 72 -6.84 -12.46 2.14
C ALA A 72 -6.95 -12.05 0.67
N GLY A 73 -7.18 -13.02 -0.23
CA GLY A 73 -7.26 -12.76 -1.66
C GLY A 73 -8.04 -13.82 -2.41
N ARG A 74 -8.40 -13.49 -3.65
CA ARG A 74 -9.05 -14.38 -4.61
C ARG A 74 -8.29 -14.30 -5.92
N LEU A 75 -8.09 -15.43 -6.58
CA LEU A 75 -7.44 -15.50 -7.88
C LEU A 75 -8.36 -16.10 -8.94
N PHE A 76 -8.49 -15.37 -10.04
CA PHE A 76 -9.08 -15.84 -11.29
C PHE A 76 -8.01 -16.52 -12.16
N GLN A 77 -8.41 -17.01 -13.34
CA GLN A 77 -7.46 -17.60 -14.30
C GLN A 77 -6.47 -16.53 -14.78
N GLU A 78 -5.18 -16.87 -14.83
CA GLU A 78 -4.06 -15.97 -15.17
C GLU A 78 -3.91 -14.73 -14.30
N ASP A 79 -4.42 -14.81 -13.07
CA ASP A 79 -4.37 -13.71 -12.14
C ASP A 79 -3.21 -13.88 -11.15
N SER A 80 -2.82 -12.77 -10.54
CA SER A 80 -1.83 -12.73 -9.47
C SER A 80 -2.17 -11.68 -8.43
N VAL A 81 -1.86 -11.97 -7.17
CA VAL A 81 -2.07 -11.06 -6.05
C VAL A 81 -0.79 -10.95 -5.23
N SER A 82 -0.54 -9.76 -4.71
CA SER A 82 0.63 -9.45 -3.89
C SER A 82 0.18 -9.08 -2.48
N PHE A 83 0.85 -9.65 -1.48
CA PHE A 83 0.60 -9.38 -0.07
C PHE A 83 1.83 -8.77 0.57
N ASN A 84 1.66 -7.64 1.26
CA ASN A 84 2.68 -7.08 2.14
C ASN A 84 2.46 -7.67 3.52
N LEU A 85 3.39 -8.52 3.95
CA LEU A 85 3.26 -9.31 5.18
C LEU A 85 4.43 -9.00 6.11
N PRO A 86 4.21 -8.96 7.43
CA PRO A 86 5.29 -8.78 8.38
C PRO A 86 6.29 -9.93 8.28
N PRO A 87 7.57 -9.72 8.63
CA PRO A 87 8.56 -10.78 8.67
C PRO A 87 8.14 -11.85 9.70
N GLY A 88 8.32 -13.12 9.35
CA GLY A 88 7.90 -14.23 10.18
C GLY A 88 7.47 -15.46 9.37
N GLU A 89 7.02 -16.48 10.10
CA GLU A 89 6.40 -17.65 9.48
C GLU A 89 4.95 -17.30 9.14
N VAL A 90 4.59 -17.43 7.86
CA VAL A 90 3.24 -17.19 7.37
C VAL A 90 2.65 -18.52 6.89
N SER A 91 1.49 -18.88 7.43
CA SER A 91 0.69 -20.00 6.93
C SER A 91 -0.20 -19.52 5.79
N ILE A 92 -0.06 -20.16 4.62
CA ILE A 92 -0.89 -19.95 3.45
C ILE A 92 -1.70 -21.21 3.16
N ARG A 93 -3.00 -21.04 2.97
CA ARG A 93 -3.94 -22.11 2.63
C ARG A 93 -4.74 -21.74 1.40
N LEU A 94 -5.01 -22.73 0.54
CA LEU A 94 -5.69 -22.54 -0.73
C LEU A 94 -7.02 -23.29 -0.69
N SER A 95 -8.12 -22.64 -1.05
CA SER A 95 -9.42 -23.31 -1.19
C SER A 95 -10.12 -22.83 -2.45
N THR A 96 -10.85 -23.71 -3.11
CA THR A 96 -11.82 -23.24 -4.10
C THR A 96 -12.92 -22.47 -3.38
N LEU A 97 -13.38 -21.39 -3.99
CA LEU A 97 -14.48 -20.59 -3.47
C LEU A 97 -15.73 -20.82 -4.33
N ARG A 98 -16.89 -20.68 -3.68
CA ARG A 98 -18.15 -20.51 -4.41
C ARG A 98 -18.10 -19.17 -5.12
N GLY A 99 -17.85 -19.23 -6.42
CA GLY A 99 -17.89 -18.07 -7.31
C GLY A 99 -19.27 -17.91 -7.93
N THR A 100 -19.35 -17.06 -8.95
CA THR A 100 -20.53 -16.90 -9.82
C THR A 100 -20.71 -18.04 -10.82
N VAL A 101 -19.73 -18.93 -10.93
CA VAL A 101 -19.72 -20.08 -11.85
C VAL A 101 -20.49 -21.25 -11.23
N VAL A 102 -21.51 -21.72 -11.96
CA VAL A 102 -22.32 -22.88 -11.57
C VAL A 102 -21.43 -24.12 -11.45
N GLY A 103 -21.54 -24.84 -10.34
CA GLY A 103 -20.76 -26.06 -10.06
C GLY A 103 -19.48 -25.84 -9.25
N CYS A 104 -19.14 -24.59 -8.91
CA CYS A 104 -18.05 -24.29 -7.99
C CYS A 104 -18.52 -24.38 -6.54
N GLU A 105 -18.32 -25.53 -5.91
CA GLU A 105 -18.50 -25.68 -4.47
C GLU A 105 -17.22 -25.29 -3.73
N PRO A 106 -17.35 -24.71 -2.52
CA PRO A 106 -16.20 -24.43 -1.69
C PRO A 106 -15.48 -25.75 -1.40
N GLY A 107 -14.15 -25.73 -1.52
CA GLY A 107 -13.31 -26.88 -1.24
C GLY A 107 -13.49 -27.35 0.20
N MET A 108 -13.19 -28.63 0.47
CA MET A 108 -13.20 -29.16 1.83
C MET A 108 -12.36 -28.28 2.76
N GLU A 109 -12.89 -27.99 3.95
CA GLU A 109 -12.43 -26.93 4.85
C GLU A 109 -11.07 -27.17 5.54
N ALA A 110 -10.32 -28.20 5.13
CA ALA A 110 -8.95 -28.45 5.58
C ALA A 110 -7.96 -28.68 4.42
N PRO A 111 -7.82 -27.75 3.44
CA PRO A 111 -6.75 -27.85 2.46
C PRO A 111 -5.39 -27.71 3.15
N ARG A 112 -4.39 -28.40 2.61
CA ARG A 112 -3.00 -28.37 3.09
C ARG A 112 -2.51 -26.92 3.27
N SER A 113 -2.00 -26.60 4.46
CA SER A 113 -1.30 -25.33 4.71
C SER A 113 0.15 -25.43 4.26
N THR A 114 0.63 -24.41 3.56
CA THR A 114 2.06 -24.19 3.26
C THR A 114 2.59 -23.12 4.19
N LYS A 115 3.65 -23.44 4.94
CA LYS A 115 4.35 -22.46 5.78
C LYS A 115 5.48 -21.82 4.98
N ILE A 116 5.51 -20.51 4.94
CA ILE A 116 6.51 -19.72 4.22
C ILE A 116 7.23 -18.85 5.24
N GLN A 117 8.56 -18.94 5.27
CA GLN A 117 9.37 -18.04 6.06
C GLN A 117 9.64 -16.78 5.24
N LEU A 118 9.13 -15.64 5.70
CA LEU A 118 9.30 -14.36 5.03
C LEU A 118 10.20 -13.45 5.87
N ARG A 119 11.15 -12.77 5.23
CA ARG A 119 12.02 -11.76 5.86
C ARG A 119 11.64 -10.37 5.36
N SER A 120 12.06 -9.36 6.12
CA SER A 120 11.96 -7.96 5.70
C SER A 120 12.74 -7.76 4.39
N GLY A 121 12.11 -7.09 3.43
CA GLY A 121 12.65 -6.86 2.09
C GLY A 121 12.60 -8.06 1.13
N ASP A 122 12.15 -9.24 1.58
CA ASP A 122 11.97 -10.38 0.68
C ASP A 122 10.89 -10.08 -0.36
N ILE A 123 11.13 -10.49 -1.61
CA ILE A 123 10.10 -10.59 -2.64
C ILE A 123 10.07 -12.05 -3.07
N LEU A 124 9.01 -12.76 -2.71
CA LEU A 124 8.83 -14.17 -3.02
C LEU A 124 7.66 -14.35 -3.97
N LYS A 125 7.85 -15.14 -5.02
CA LYS A 125 6.77 -15.53 -5.93
C LYS A 125 6.49 -17.02 -5.83
N TYR A 126 5.22 -17.35 -5.71
CA TYR A 126 4.71 -18.71 -5.76
C TYR A 126 3.62 -18.80 -6.82
N ARG A 127 3.61 -19.92 -7.54
CA ARG A 127 2.54 -20.29 -8.44
C ARG A 127 1.72 -21.42 -7.82
N ILE A 128 0.42 -21.40 -8.07
CA ILE A 128 -0.49 -22.46 -7.64
C ILE A 128 -0.40 -23.61 -8.65
N ALA A 129 -0.16 -24.82 -8.15
CA ALA A 129 -0.22 -26.06 -8.91
C ALA A 129 -1.23 -27.02 -8.24
N ALA A 130 -1.69 -28.03 -8.97
CA ALA A 130 -2.59 -29.06 -8.47
C ALA A 130 -2.00 -30.46 -8.67
N ASP A 131 -2.18 -31.33 -7.67
CA ASP A 131 -1.89 -32.76 -7.74
C ASP A 131 -3.11 -33.59 -7.28
N LEU A 132 -2.92 -34.90 -7.13
CA LEU A 132 -3.97 -35.82 -6.66
C LEU A 132 -4.46 -35.52 -5.24
N ASN A 133 -3.69 -34.78 -4.44
CA ASN A 133 -4.00 -34.41 -3.06
C ASN A 133 -4.57 -33.00 -2.94
N GLY A 134 -4.69 -32.27 -4.06
CA GLY A 134 -5.28 -30.93 -4.12
C GLY A 134 -4.30 -29.85 -4.60
N MET A 135 -4.62 -28.61 -4.28
CA MET A 135 -3.80 -27.46 -4.67
C MET A 135 -2.67 -27.21 -3.68
N TYR A 136 -1.51 -26.82 -4.20
CA TYR A 136 -0.34 -26.48 -3.40
C TYR A 136 0.43 -25.32 -4.03
N LEU A 137 1.29 -24.69 -3.23
CA LEU A 137 2.17 -23.62 -3.68
C LEU A 137 3.51 -24.19 -4.14
N LYS A 138 3.92 -23.81 -5.35
CA LYS A 138 5.24 -24.09 -5.90
C LYS A 138 6.00 -22.79 -6.08
N LYS A 139 7.24 -22.73 -5.60
CA LYS A 139 8.07 -21.53 -5.76
C LYS A 139 8.31 -21.26 -7.25
N ALA A 140 8.21 -20.00 -7.64
CA ALA A 140 8.42 -19.53 -9.00
C ALA A 140 9.45 -18.40 -9.02
N ASP A 141 10.10 -18.23 -10.16
CA ASP A 141 11.07 -17.17 -10.36
C ASP A 141 10.37 -15.83 -10.60
N LEU A 142 10.99 -14.76 -10.09
CA LEU A 142 10.66 -13.38 -10.43
C LEU A 142 11.21 -13.09 -11.82
N ASN A 143 10.55 -13.58 -12.88
CA ASN A 143 10.92 -13.21 -14.24
C ASN A 143 10.75 -11.69 -14.39
N TYR A 144 11.88 -10.97 -14.45
CA TYR A 144 12.00 -9.54 -14.74
C TYR A 144 12.40 -9.33 -16.20
#